data_AF-A0A1F8LMF5-F1
#
_entry.id   AF-A0A1F8LMF5-F1
#
_cell.length_a   1.000
_cell.length_b   1.000
_cell.length_c   1.000
_cell.angle_alpha   90.00
_cell.angle_beta   90.00
_cell.angle_gamma   90.00
#
_symmetry.space_group_name_H-M   'P 1'
#
loop_
_entity.id
_entity.type
_entity.pdbx_description
1 polymer ?
#
loop_
_entity_poly.entity_id
_entity_poly.type
_entity_poly.pdbx_seq_one_letter_code
_entity_poly.pdbx_strand_id
1 'polypeptide(L)'
;MASGNARVAASILTADFANLYRELRRGEKAGVDRFHLDIMDGHFVPNITFGPAVVRAIRRITKLPLDLHLMIGEPSRYVDPFIEAGGDSLTFHVEVDEPKEPTLRRIRRAGRAAGLAVGPGTPAESLEPYAGLLDIVMVMTVEPGFGGQDFMPACAAKIPGIRELLGERPLAEIHVDGGVNRDNAELLGGLGADVLVAGSALYTRGRDMGRETRLMRALADEGWAHRHGTPPIDRDRWVVIASLGQRDAEALGHRVEGLGIPTLVLRGDLRAPDGETLRDVLVPARAEAFARRRLGEVPAR
;
A
#
# COMPACT_ATOMS: atom_id res chain seq x y z
N MET A 1 10.33 -17.73 6.43
CA MET A 1 10.22 -16.30 6.83
C MET A 1 8.77 -16.07 7.15
N ALA A 2 8.43 -15.39 8.25
CA ALA A 2 7.02 -15.20 8.64
C ALA A 2 6.26 -14.54 7.48
N SER A 3 5.34 -15.29 6.89
CA SER A 3 4.44 -14.92 5.79
C SER A 3 3.30 -14.08 6.35
N GLY A 4 3.65 -12.90 6.82
CA GLY A 4 2.75 -11.90 7.40
C GLY A 4 2.14 -10.99 6.34
N ASN A 5 0.97 -10.43 6.62
CA ASN A 5 0.26 -9.53 5.70
C ASN A 5 0.58 -8.08 5.92
N ALA A 6 0.87 -7.69 7.15
CA ALA A 6 1.24 -6.32 7.45
C ALA A 6 2.57 -5.97 6.76
N ARG A 7 2.57 -4.89 5.99
CA ARG A 7 3.77 -4.32 5.40
C ARG A 7 4.29 -3.19 6.27
N VAL A 8 5.59 -2.97 6.25
CA VAL A 8 6.26 -1.86 6.91
C VAL A 8 6.89 -0.99 5.85
N ALA A 9 6.43 0.26 5.80
CA ALA A 9 7.02 1.31 4.98
C ALA A 9 7.95 2.16 5.85
N ALA A 10 9.21 2.31 5.45
CA ALA A 10 10.16 3.11 6.20
C ALA A 10 10.04 4.58 5.78
N SER A 11 9.47 5.43 6.65
CA SER A 11 9.47 6.88 6.44
C SER A 11 10.87 7.44 6.62
N ILE A 12 11.44 8.00 5.54
CA ILE A 12 12.78 8.57 5.57
C ILE A 12 12.85 9.96 6.20
N LEU A 13 11.71 10.53 6.64
CA LEU A 13 11.66 11.86 7.26
C LEU A 13 12.54 11.95 8.51
N THR A 14 12.73 10.83 9.19
CA THR A 14 13.56 10.72 10.41
C THR A 14 14.92 10.06 10.16
N ALA A 15 15.26 9.82 8.90
CA ALA A 15 16.53 9.25 8.51
C ALA A 15 17.65 10.30 8.49
N ASP A 16 18.89 9.85 8.39
CA ASP A 16 20.06 10.72 8.20
C ASP A 16 20.09 11.26 6.76
N PHE A 17 19.54 12.46 6.55
CA PHE A 17 19.52 13.13 5.24
C PHE A 17 20.91 13.39 4.66
N ALA A 18 21.94 13.53 5.51
CA ALA A 18 23.32 13.71 5.03
C ALA A 18 23.86 12.43 4.37
N ASN A 19 23.25 11.27 4.64
CA ASN A 19 23.62 10.00 4.05
C ASN A 19 22.44 9.08 3.78
N LEU A 20 21.50 9.54 2.93
CA LEU A 20 20.36 8.73 2.51
C LEU A 20 20.76 7.41 1.86
N TYR A 21 21.90 7.34 1.16
CA TYR A 21 22.38 6.08 0.58
C TYR A 21 22.52 4.99 1.65
N ARG A 22 23.19 5.30 2.77
CA ARG A 22 23.36 4.36 3.88
C ARG A 22 22.02 3.95 4.48
N GLU A 23 21.12 4.91 4.71
CA GLU A 23 19.82 4.66 5.34
C GLU A 23 18.92 3.79 4.46
N LEU A 24 18.90 4.02 3.14
CA LEU A 24 18.17 3.18 2.19
C LEU A 24 18.74 1.75 2.15
N ARG A 25 20.07 1.59 2.09
CA ARG A 25 20.70 0.25 2.14
C ARG A 25 20.40 -0.48 3.44
N ARG A 26 20.35 0.26 4.56
CA ARG A 26 19.97 -0.30 5.86
C ARG A 26 18.52 -0.77 5.86
N GLY A 27 17.59 0.00 5.29
CA GLY A 27 16.19 -0.38 5.10
C GLY A 27 16.02 -1.63 4.24
N GLU A 28 16.69 -1.68 3.09
CA GLU A 28 16.67 -2.86 2.21
C GLU A 28 17.17 -4.12 2.93
N LYS A 29 18.29 -4.02 3.65
CA LYS A 29 18.83 -5.14 4.44
C LYS A 29 17.92 -5.53 5.61
N ALA A 30 17.23 -4.56 6.21
CA ALA A 30 16.23 -4.80 7.24
C ALA A 30 14.98 -5.50 6.70
N GLY A 31 14.79 -5.48 5.38
CA GLY A 31 13.68 -6.13 4.69
C GLY A 31 12.39 -5.33 4.74
N VAL A 32 12.46 -4.00 4.83
CA VAL A 32 11.27 -3.12 4.69
C VAL A 32 10.62 -3.32 3.32
N ASP A 33 9.30 -3.14 3.23
CA ASP A 33 8.57 -3.43 1.99
C ASP A 33 8.64 -2.29 0.98
N ARG A 34 8.76 -1.05 1.48
CA ARG A 34 8.84 0.17 0.67
C ARG A 34 9.45 1.32 1.46
N PHE A 35 9.87 2.36 0.74
CA PHE A 35 10.27 3.63 1.35
C PHE A 35 9.14 4.63 1.24
N HIS A 36 8.76 5.21 2.37
CA HIS A 36 7.76 6.27 2.44
C HIS A 36 8.47 7.62 2.43
N LEU A 37 8.06 8.49 1.51
CA LEU A 37 8.68 9.77 1.23
C LEU A 37 7.69 10.89 1.51
N ASP A 38 7.87 11.54 2.66
CA ASP A 38 7.09 12.69 3.11
C ASP A 38 7.52 13.96 2.37
N ILE A 39 6.65 14.46 1.49
CA ILE A 39 6.89 15.62 0.61
C ILE A 39 6.06 16.79 1.11
N MET A 40 6.74 17.86 1.51
CA MET A 40 6.13 19.02 2.15
C MET A 40 6.57 20.32 1.46
N ASP A 41 5.65 21.25 1.24
CA ASP A 41 5.87 22.49 0.48
C ASP A 41 5.88 23.78 1.33
N GLY A 42 5.77 23.67 2.66
CA GLY A 42 5.71 24.80 3.58
C GLY A 42 4.39 25.60 3.54
N HIS A 43 3.43 25.20 2.71
CA HIS A 43 2.12 25.86 2.59
C HIS A 43 1.02 25.00 3.18
N PHE A 44 0.90 23.74 2.72
CA PHE A 44 -0.11 22.83 3.26
C PHE A 44 0.22 22.39 4.69
N VAL A 45 1.51 22.16 4.96
CA VAL A 45 2.05 21.92 6.30
C VAL A 45 3.19 22.90 6.59
N PRO A 46 3.44 23.28 7.85
CA PRO A 46 4.45 24.28 8.22
C PRO A 46 5.89 23.70 8.23
N ASN A 47 6.25 22.93 7.21
CA ASN A 47 7.58 22.35 7.04
C ASN A 47 7.90 22.12 5.55
N ILE A 48 9.17 22.04 5.21
CA ILE A 48 9.65 21.82 3.83
C ILE A 48 10.64 20.66 3.85
N THR A 49 10.42 19.66 3.01
CA THR A 49 11.29 18.48 2.93
C THR A 49 12.09 18.48 1.64
N PHE A 50 11.56 17.88 0.58
CA PHE A 50 12.25 17.71 -0.69
C PHE A 50 11.27 17.48 -1.84
N GLY A 51 11.75 17.73 -3.06
CA GLY A 51 10.97 17.59 -4.29
C GLY A 51 11.38 16.41 -5.18
N PRO A 52 10.88 16.39 -6.43
CA PRO A 52 11.10 15.29 -7.38
C PRO A 52 12.57 14.96 -7.66
N ALA A 53 13.47 15.94 -7.56
CA ALA A 53 14.91 15.73 -7.76
C ALA A 53 15.50 14.73 -6.75
N VAL A 54 15.07 14.79 -5.49
CA VAL A 54 15.51 13.87 -4.44
C VAL A 54 14.87 12.50 -4.64
N VAL A 55 13.58 12.44 -5.01
CA VAL A 55 12.90 11.18 -5.35
C VAL A 55 13.65 10.46 -6.48
N ARG A 56 14.05 11.18 -7.53
CA ARG A 56 14.85 10.64 -8.65
C ARG A 56 16.23 10.16 -8.19
N ALA A 57 16.84 10.83 -7.22
CA ALA A 57 18.10 10.37 -6.63
C ALA A 57 17.91 9.06 -5.84
N ILE A 58 16.88 8.97 -5.01
CA ILE A 58 16.51 7.78 -4.24
C ILE A 58 16.21 6.59 -5.16
N ARG A 59 15.43 6.82 -6.24
CA ARG A 59 15.07 5.78 -7.21
C ARG A 59 16.27 5.09 -7.86
N ARG A 60 17.41 5.80 -8.02
CA ARG A 60 18.66 5.23 -8.53
C ARG A 60 19.35 4.28 -7.55
N ILE A 61 19.05 4.40 -6.26
CA ILE A 61 19.71 3.66 -5.17
C ILE A 61 19.00 2.34 -4.88
N THR A 62 17.66 2.37 -4.80
CA THR A 62 16.83 1.22 -4.43
C THR A 62 15.98 0.71 -5.59
N LYS A 63 15.50 -0.53 -5.50
CA LYS A 63 14.43 -1.11 -6.35
C LYS A 63 13.11 -1.32 -5.61
N LEU A 64 13.09 -1.09 -4.29
CA LEU A 64 11.85 -1.15 -3.51
C LEU A 64 10.87 -0.06 -3.99
N PRO A 65 9.54 -0.27 -3.82
CA PRO A 65 8.55 0.74 -4.13
C PRO A 65 8.80 2.06 -3.39
N LEU A 66 8.58 3.18 -4.09
CA LEU A 66 8.60 4.52 -3.50
C LEU A 66 7.17 5.02 -3.30
N ASP A 67 6.81 5.18 -2.04
CA ASP A 67 5.49 5.60 -1.59
C ASP A 67 5.51 7.08 -1.23
N LEU A 68 4.90 7.90 -2.09
CA LEU A 68 4.99 9.35 -2.00
C LEU A 68 3.77 9.91 -1.28
N HIS A 69 4.01 10.56 -0.15
CA HIS A 69 3.01 11.28 0.61
C HIS A 69 3.15 12.77 0.33
N LEU A 70 2.21 13.30 -0.47
CA LEU A 70 2.19 14.69 -0.92
C LEU A 70 1.38 15.54 0.07
N MET A 71 2.08 16.09 1.07
CA MET A 71 1.59 17.14 1.97
C MET A 71 1.85 18.52 1.34
N ILE A 72 1.19 18.77 0.20
CA ILE A 72 1.38 19.99 -0.62
C ILE A 72 0.03 20.59 -1.02
N GLY A 73 0.00 21.90 -1.25
CA GLY A 73 -1.22 22.64 -1.55
C GLY A 73 -1.72 22.50 -2.99
N GLU A 74 -0.86 22.13 -3.94
CA GLU A 74 -1.21 22.00 -5.37
C GLU A 74 -0.79 20.63 -5.97
N PRO A 75 -1.27 19.48 -5.46
CA PRO A 75 -0.82 18.17 -5.92
C PRO A 75 -1.06 17.94 -7.41
N SER A 76 -2.17 18.42 -7.99
CA SER A 76 -2.47 18.34 -9.43
C SER A 76 -1.37 18.88 -10.34
N ARG A 77 -0.56 19.83 -9.85
CA ARG A 77 0.57 20.43 -10.56
C ARG A 77 1.84 19.58 -10.51
N TYR A 78 2.03 18.80 -9.44
CA TYR A 78 3.28 18.11 -9.16
C TYR A 78 3.22 16.58 -9.35
N VAL A 79 2.05 15.98 -9.53
CA VAL A 79 1.93 14.53 -9.73
C VAL A 79 2.79 14.00 -10.88
N ASP A 80 2.79 14.66 -12.04
CA ASP A 80 3.54 14.18 -13.22
C ASP A 80 5.06 14.20 -12.98
N PRO A 81 5.67 15.30 -12.48
CA PRO A 81 7.07 15.30 -12.05
C PRO A 81 7.45 14.20 -11.05
N PHE A 82 6.57 13.88 -10.10
CA PHE A 82 6.81 12.83 -9.10
C PHE A 82 6.71 11.42 -9.68
N ILE A 83 5.76 11.19 -10.59
CA ILE A 83 5.64 9.95 -11.36
C ILE A 83 6.91 9.74 -12.20
N GLU A 84 7.36 10.76 -12.93
CA GLU A 84 8.59 10.71 -13.74
C GLU A 84 9.86 10.51 -12.90
N ALA A 85 9.87 11.00 -11.66
CA ALA A 85 10.96 10.77 -10.72
C ALA A 85 11.02 9.32 -10.21
N GLY A 86 9.97 8.53 -10.46
CA GLY A 86 9.90 7.11 -10.10
C GLY A 86 9.04 6.82 -8.87
N GLY A 87 8.09 7.68 -8.53
CA GLY A 87 7.05 7.39 -7.54
C GLY A 87 6.15 6.24 -8.00
N ASP A 88 6.00 5.23 -7.14
CA ASP A 88 5.20 4.04 -7.43
C ASP A 88 3.76 4.19 -6.90
N SER A 89 3.60 4.87 -5.76
CA SER A 89 2.32 5.35 -5.23
C SER A 89 2.39 6.84 -4.92
N LEU A 90 1.26 7.53 -5.15
CA LEU A 90 1.11 8.95 -4.84
C LEU A 90 -0.18 9.13 -4.04
N THR A 91 -0.03 9.59 -2.80
CA THR A 91 -1.13 9.84 -1.85
C THR A 91 -1.08 11.31 -1.46
N PHE A 92 -2.17 12.03 -1.67
CA PHE A 92 -2.30 13.45 -1.28
C PHE A 92 -3.51 13.67 -0.38
N HIS A 93 -3.56 14.78 0.31
CA HIS A 93 -4.59 15.04 1.32
C HIS A 93 -5.96 15.35 0.72
N VAL A 94 -7.02 14.75 1.29
CA VAL A 94 -8.41 15.07 0.91
C VAL A 94 -8.78 16.52 1.29
N GLU A 95 -8.05 17.10 2.25
CA GLU A 95 -8.19 18.48 2.73
C GLU A 95 -7.68 19.53 1.75
N VAL A 96 -6.90 19.14 0.74
CA VAL A 96 -6.42 20.09 -0.27
C VAL A 96 -7.60 20.70 -1.03
N ASP A 97 -7.56 22.03 -1.17
CA ASP A 97 -8.60 22.83 -1.84
C ASP A 97 -8.45 22.81 -3.37
N GLU A 98 -8.49 21.60 -3.94
CA GLU A 98 -8.60 21.37 -5.38
C GLU A 98 -9.54 20.18 -5.68
N PRO A 99 -10.02 20.01 -6.92
CA PRO A 99 -10.72 18.79 -7.33
C PRO A 99 -9.79 17.57 -7.33
N LYS A 100 -10.14 16.53 -6.55
CA LYS A 100 -9.29 15.33 -6.33
C LYS A 100 -9.33 14.35 -7.52
N GLU A 101 -10.52 14.14 -8.08
CA GLU A 101 -10.77 13.08 -9.07
C GLU A 101 -9.87 13.17 -10.32
N PRO A 102 -9.67 14.34 -10.96
CA PRO A 102 -8.76 14.46 -12.10
C PRO A 102 -7.34 14.01 -11.79
N THR A 103 -6.82 14.38 -10.60
CA THR A 103 -5.50 14.01 -10.11
C THR A 103 -5.40 12.51 -9.85
N LEU A 104 -6.37 11.92 -9.14
CA LEU A 104 -6.44 10.47 -8.89
C LEU A 104 -6.46 9.66 -10.20
N ARG A 105 -7.31 10.06 -11.16
CA ARG A 105 -7.37 9.39 -12.47
C ARG A 105 -6.08 9.53 -13.27
N ARG A 106 -5.36 10.65 -13.13
CA ARG A 106 -4.07 10.87 -13.80
C ARG A 106 -3.02 9.90 -13.27
N ILE A 107 -2.91 9.78 -11.94
CA ILE A 107 -1.99 8.84 -11.28
C ILE A 107 -2.26 7.40 -11.75
N ARG A 108 -3.53 6.96 -11.73
CA ARG A 108 -3.92 5.60 -12.19
C ARG A 108 -3.61 5.36 -13.66
N ARG A 109 -3.87 6.33 -14.54
CA ARG A 109 -3.57 6.23 -15.98
C ARG A 109 -2.08 6.07 -16.25
N ALA A 110 -1.23 6.59 -15.37
CA ALA A 110 0.22 6.38 -15.43
C ALA A 110 0.67 5.02 -14.87
N GLY A 111 -0.27 4.13 -14.53
CA GLY A 111 0.02 2.81 -13.95
C GLY A 111 0.52 2.86 -12.51
N ARG A 112 0.25 3.95 -11.79
CA ARG A 112 0.65 4.16 -10.39
C ARG A 112 -0.54 4.04 -9.46
N ALA A 113 -0.29 3.66 -8.21
CA ALA A 113 -1.34 3.59 -7.20
C ALA A 113 -1.71 4.99 -6.72
N ALA A 114 -3.00 5.33 -6.81
CA ALA A 114 -3.52 6.63 -6.41
C ALA A 114 -4.17 6.54 -5.02
N GLY A 115 -3.86 7.48 -4.14
CA GLY A 115 -4.43 7.50 -2.80
C GLY A 115 -4.84 8.86 -2.30
N LEU A 116 -5.67 8.83 -1.25
CA LEU A 116 -5.97 10.00 -0.43
C LEU A 116 -5.56 9.77 1.02
N ALA A 117 -4.94 10.79 1.62
CA ALA A 117 -4.71 10.86 3.05
C ALA A 117 -5.87 11.60 3.74
N VAL A 118 -6.14 11.22 4.98
CA VAL A 118 -7.11 11.88 5.85
C VAL A 118 -6.44 12.25 7.18
N GLY A 119 -6.45 13.55 7.50
CA GLY A 119 -5.89 14.13 8.71
C GLY A 119 -6.68 13.79 9.97
N PRO A 120 -6.16 14.11 11.18
CA PRO A 120 -6.83 13.83 12.45
C PRO A 120 -8.24 14.42 12.54
N GLY A 121 -8.40 15.69 12.18
CA GLY A 121 -9.68 16.43 12.25
C GLY A 121 -10.69 16.10 11.15
N THR A 122 -10.30 15.33 10.14
CA THR A 122 -11.14 15.12 8.95
C THR A 122 -11.92 13.80 9.04
N PRO A 123 -13.25 13.79 8.86
CA PRO A 123 -14.05 12.57 8.90
C PRO A 123 -13.70 11.61 7.74
N ALA A 124 -13.84 10.30 7.96
CA ALA A 124 -13.53 9.27 6.95
C ALA A 124 -14.50 9.33 5.76
N GLU A 125 -15.73 9.79 6.01
CA GLU A 125 -16.82 10.01 5.07
C GLU A 125 -16.42 11.00 3.95
N SER A 126 -15.44 11.88 4.21
CA SER A 126 -14.89 12.77 3.18
C SER A 126 -14.27 12.04 1.98
N LEU A 127 -13.94 10.75 2.14
CA LEU A 127 -13.38 9.88 1.11
C LEU A 127 -14.45 9.23 0.22
N GLU A 128 -15.72 9.24 0.64
CA GLU A 128 -16.83 8.56 -0.06
C GLU A 128 -16.92 8.87 -1.55
N PRO A 129 -16.87 10.14 -1.99
CA PRO A 129 -17.00 10.48 -3.41
C PRO A 129 -15.90 9.86 -4.28
N TYR A 130 -14.75 9.56 -3.68
CA TYR A 130 -13.56 9.09 -4.38
C TYR A 130 -13.34 7.60 -4.24
N ALA A 131 -14.15 6.90 -3.43
CA ALA A 131 -13.91 5.54 -3.01
C ALA A 131 -13.44 4.68 -4.18
N GLY A 132 -14.18 4.62 -5.29
CA GLY A 132 -13.87 3.80 -6.48
C GLY A 132 -12.58 4.13 -7.24
N LEU A 133 -11.89 5.21 -6.90
CA LEU A 133 -10.61 5.62 -7.48
C LEU A 133 -9.40 5.33 -6.57
N LEU A 134 -9.64 5.05 -5.28
CA LEU A 134 -8.58 4.88 -4.29
C LEU A 134 -7.99 3.46 -4.35
N ASP A 135 -6.69 3.40 -4.61
CA ASP A 135 -5.85 2.22 -4.40
C ASP A 135 -5.25 2.24 -2.98
N ILE A 136 -5.06 3.43 -2.42
CA ILE A 136 -4.50 3.64 -1.08
C ILE A 136 -5.40 4.64 -0.32
N VAL A 137 -5.70 4.34 0.93
CA VAL A 137 -6.19 5.34 1.89
C VAL A 137 -5.19 5.42 3.03
N MET A 138 -4.70 6.62 3.32
CA MET A 138 -3.78 6.84 4.43
C MET A 138 -4.47 7.55 5.58
N VAL A 139 -4.41 6.95 6.76
CA VAL A 139 -4.94 7.51 8.00
C VAL A 139 -3.79 8.16 8.76
N MET A 140 -3.84 9.48 8.89
CA MET A 140 -2.89 10.20 9.74
C MET A 140 -3.27 10.00 11.21
N THR A 141 -2.30 9.56 12.01
CA THR A 141 -2.42 9.36 13.46
C THR A 141 -1.56 10.34 14.25
N VAL A 142 -1.12 11.42 13.60
CA VAL A 142 -0.52 12.64 14.15
C VAL A 142 -0.92 13.82 13.25
N GLU A 143 -0.72 15.05 13.70
CA GLU A 143 -0.85 16.20 12.79
C GLU A 143 0.28 16.18 11.74
N PRO A 144 -0.02 16.28 10.44
CA PRO A 144 0.98 16.20 9.39
C PRO A 144 1.98 17.35 9.47
N GLY A 145 3.24 17.09 9.08
CA GLY A 145 4.30 18.11 8.99
C GLY A 145 5.56 17.80 9.78
N PHE A 146 5.50 16.96 10.83
CA PHE A 146 6.67 16.61 11.63
C PHE A 146 6.72 15.13 12.02
N GLY A 147 7.92 14.55 12.00
CA GLY A 147 8.16 13.21 12.51
C GLY A 147 8.36 13.17 14.03
N GLY A 148 8.16 12.01 14.64
CA GLY A 148 8.45 11.77 16.07
C GLY A 148 7.37 12.22 17.05
N GLN A 149 6.17 12.55 16.55
CA GLN A 149 5.01 12.88 17.36
C GLN A 149 4.36 11.61 17.95
N ASP A 150 3.61 11.79 19.04
CA ASP A 150 2.90 10.72 19.73
C ASP A 150 1.67 10.26 18.95
N PHE A 151 1.48 8.94 18.86
CA PHE A 151 0.35 8.31 18.19
C PHE A 151 -0.99 8.73 18.82
N MET A 152 -1.97 9.06 17.96
CA MET A 152 -3.34 9.41 18.34
C MET A 152 -4.31 8.23 18.09
N PRO A 153 -4.66 7.42 19.11
CA PRO A 153 -5.48 6.22 18.91
C PRO A 153 -6.88 6.49 18.35
N ALA A 154 -7.45 7.65 18.68
CA ALA A 154 -8.77 8.06 18.18
C ALA A 154 -8.80 8.20 16.65
N CYS A 155 -7.68 8.58 16.02
CA CYS A 155 -7.60 8.69 14.56
C CYS A 155 -7.62 7.31 13.89
N ALA A 156 -7.00 6.31 14.51
CA ALA A 156 -6.99 4.94 14.01
C ALA A 156 -8.40 4.30 14.02
N ALA A 157 -9.33 4.82 14.83
CA ALA A 157 -10.72 4.34 14.85
C ALA A 157 -11.46 4.53 13.50
N LYS A 158 -10.91 5.33 12.56
CA LYS A 158 -11.43 5.48 11.20
C LYS A 158 -11.21 4.24 10.32
N ILE A 159 -10.22 3.39 10.65
CA ILE A 159 -9.76 2.29 9.79
C ILE A 159 -10.89 1.30 9.44
N PRO A 160 -11.73 0.82 10.37
CA PRO A 160 -12.83 -0.09 10.01
C PRO A 160 -13.84 0.52 9.03
N GLY A 161 -14.25 1.77 9.25
CA GLY A 161 -15.17 2.48 8.34
C GLY A 161 -14.53 2.71 6.96
N ILE A 162 -13.24 3.02 6.91
CA ILE A 162 -12.48 3.11 5.66
C ILE A 162 -12.41 1.75 4.95
N ARG A 163 -12.25 0.65 5.69
CA ARG A 163 -12.26 -0.70 5.11
C ARG A 163 -13.62 -1.01 4.49
N GLU A 164 -14.71 -0.68 5.17
CA GLU A 164 -16.07 -0.82 4.64
C GLU A 164 -16.27 0.04 3.38
N LEU A 165 -15.77 1.28 3.39
CA LEU A 165 -15.82 2.18 2.24
C LEU A 165 -15.05 1.65 1.02
N LEU A 166 -13.87 1.06 1.27
CA LEU A 166 -13.09 0.41 0.22
C LEU A 166 -13.80 -0.85 -0.31
N GLY A 167 -14.67 -1.44 0.50
CA GLY A 167 -15.49 -2.59 0.16
C GLY A 167 -14.64 -3.81 -0.14
N GLU A 168 -15.15 -4.66 -1.04
CA GLU A 168 -14.50 -5.93 -1.39
C GLU A 168 -13.28 -5.78 -2.32
N ARG A 169 -12.81 -4.56 -2.59
CA ARG A 169 -11.69 -4.35 -3.51
C ARG A 169 -10.43 -4.95 -2.90
N PRO A 170 -9.95 -6.07 -3.45
CA PRO A 170 -9.00 -6.91 -2.73
C PRO A 170 -7.60 -6.29 -2.70
N LEU A 171 -7.36 -5.28 -3.54
CA LEU A 171 -6.05 -4.67 -3.69
C LEU A 171 -5.88 -3.32 -2.99
N ALA A 172 -6.97 -2.69 -2.55
CA ALA A 172 -6.90 -1.39 -1.90
C ALA A 172 -6.21 -1.52 -0.53
N GLU A 173 -5.24 -0.64 -0.26
CA GLU A 173 -4.44 -0.66 0.95
C GLU A 173 -4.86 0.46 1.91
N ILE A 174 -4.93 0.15 3.20
CA ILE A 174 -5.02 1.15 4.26
C ILE A 174 -3.64 1.33 4.87
N HIS A 175 -3.10 2.54 4.75
CA HIS A 175 -1.84 2.94 5.34
C HIS A 175 -2.12 3.71 6.63
N VAL A 176 -1.24 3.58 7.62
CA VAL A 176 -1.30 4.38 8.85
C VAL A 176 0.05 5.06 9.03
N ASP A 177 0.02 6.38 9.15
CA ASP A 177 1.21 7.22 9.28
C ASP A 177 1.09 8.18 10.47
N GLY A 178 2.16 8.26 11.26
CA GLY A 178 2.25 9.08 12.46
C GLY A 178 2.36 8.27 13.75
N GLY A 179 3.52 8.31 14.40
CA GLY A 179 3.73 7.68 15.70
C GLY A 179 3.68 6.14 15.71
N VAL A 180 3.65 5.50 14.53
CA VAL A 180 3.55 4.03 14.41
C VAL A 180 4.83 3.35 14.89
N ASN A 181 4.68 2.36 15.76
CA ASN A 181 5.78 1.62 16.39
C ASN A 181 5.29 0.24 16.89
N ARG A 182 6.15 -0.53 17.55
CA ARG A 182 5.79 -1.85 18.08
C ARG A 182 4.65 -1.85 19.10
N ASP A 183 4.47 -0.78 19.86
CA ASP A 183 3.49 -0.72 20.96
C ASP A 183 2.05 -0.52 20.44
N ASN A 184 1.90 -0.04 19.20
CA ASN A 184 0.59 0.12 18.54
C ASN A 184 0.40 -0.77 17.31
N ALA A 185 1.43 -1.51 16.86
CA ALA A 185 1.34 -2.37 15.68
C ALA A 185 0.22 -3.42 15.77
N GLU A 186 0.05 -4.05 16.93
CA GLU A 186 -1.02 -5.03 17.18
C GLU A 186 -2.41 -4.41 17.03
N LEU A 187 -2.64 -3.26 17.68
CA LEU A 187 -3.89 -2.51 17.53
C LEU A 187 -4.18 -2.18 16.07
N LEU A 188 -3.19 -1.65 15.34
CA LEU A 188 -3.36 -1.22 13.96
C LEU A 188 -3.67 -2.39 13.03
N GLY A 189 -2.97 -3.52 13.19
CA GLY A 189 -3.28 -4.75 12.47
C GLY A 189 -4.68 -5.28 12.79
N GLY A 190 -5.08 -5.27 14.06
CA GLY A 190 -6.44 -5.61 14.49
C GLY A 190 -7.51 -4.68 13.92
N LEU A 191 -7.20 -3.40 13.73
CA LEU A 191 -8.10 -2.45 13.08
C LEU A 191 -8.22 -2.67 11.57
N GLY A 192 -7.26 -3.37 10.97
CA GLY A 192 -7.24 -3.71 9.56
C GLY A 192 -6.32 -2.85 8.70
N ALA A 193 -5.29 -2.25 9.32
CA ALA A 193 -4.22 -1.58 8.60
C ALA A 193 -3.40 -2.59 7.79
N ASP A 194 -3.05 -2.20 6.57
CA ASP A 194 -2.22 -3.02 5.67
C ASP A 194 -0.76 -2.61 5.67
N VAL A 195 -0.50 -1.31 5.81
CA VAL A 195 0.84 -0.73 5.77
C VAL A 195 1.05 0.15 6.99
N LEU A 196 2.09 -0.19 7.74
CA LEU A 196 2.58 0.57 8.90
C LEU A 196 3.71 1.48 8.44
N VAL A 197 3.46 2.80 8.39
CA VAL A 197 4.48 3.79 8.03
C VAL A 197 5.26 4.17 9.29
N ALA A 198 6.53 3.79 9.34
CA ALA A 198 7.37 3.96 10.52
C ALA A 198 8.65 4.72 10.21
N GLY A 199 8.86 5.83 10.92
CA GLY A 199 10.07 6.63 10.87
C GLY A 199 10.97 6.35 12.08
N SER A 200 10.77 7.12 13.15
CA SER A 200 11.64 7.13 14.34
C SER A 200 11.84 5.73 14.96
N ALA A 201 10.80 4.90 14.95
CA ALA A 201 10.86 3.51 15.42
C ALA A 201 11.94 2.67 14.70
N LEU A 202 12.15 2.91 13.39
CA LEU A 202 13.13 2.19 12.57
C LEU A 202 14.51 2.84 12.58
N TYR A 203 14.57 4.18 12.60
CA TYR A 203 15.82 4.94 12.50
C TYR A 203 16.48 5.26 13.86
N THR A 204 15.93 4.76 14.97
CA THR A 204 16.54 4.88 16.30
C THR A 204 17.98 4.34 16.32
N ARG A 205 18.92 5.15 16.84
CA ARG A 205 20.34 4.79 16.94
C ARG A 205 20.53 3.61 17.90
N GLY A 206 21.34 2.63 17.49
CA GLY A 206 21.65 1.43 18.28
C GLY A 206 20.58 0.33 18.26
N ARG A 207 19.44 0.57 17.59
CA ARG A 207 18.39 -0.44 17.41
C ARG A 207 18.58 -1.19 16.09
N ASP A 208 18.38 -2.51 16.13
CA ASP A 208 18.36 -3.36 14.94
C ASP A 208 17.04 -3.13 14.18
N MET A 209 17.14 -2.46 13.03
CA MET A 209 16.00 -2.13 12.19
C MET A 209 15.29 -3.38 11.66
N GLY A 210 16.02 -4.43 11.28
CA GLY A 210 15.41 -5.65 10.73
C GLY A 210 14.63 -6.42 11.79
N ARG A 211 15.10 -6.45 13.04
CA ARG A 211 14.35 -7.00 14.17
C ARG A 211 13.09 -6.18 14.44
N GLU A 212 13.18 -4.85 14.39
CA GLU A 212 12.01 -3.98 14.57
C GLU A 212 10.95 -4.23 13.50
N THR A 213 11.36 -4.24 12.22
CA THR A 213 10.49 -4.51 11.08
C THR A 213 9.75 -5.84 11.25
N ARG A 214 10.47 -6.92 11.57
CA ARG A 214 9.85 -8.24 11.78
C ARG A 214 8.89 -8.27 12.96
N LEU A 215 9.24 -7.60 14.07
CA LEU A 215 8.41 -7.53 15.26
C LEU A 215 7.09 -6.80 14.97
N MET A 216 7.15 -5.64 14.33
CA MET A 216 5.96 -4.86 13.98
C MET A 216 5.01 -5.66 13.06
N ARG A 217 5.55 -6.37 12.06
CA ARG A 217 4.72 -7.24 11.20
C ARG A 217 4.02 -8.33 12.01
N ALA A 218 4.79 -9.06 12.82
CA ALA A 218 4.25 -10.16 13.62
C ALA A 218 3.14 -9.68 14.56
N LEU A 219 3.34 -8.55 15.24
CA LEU A 219 2.33 -7.96 16.13
C LEU A 219 1.06 -7.55 15.36
N ALA A 220 1.20 -6.91 14.20
CA ALA A 220 0.04 -6.55 13.39
C ALA A 220 -0.73 -7.77 12.88
N ASP A 221 -0.05 -8.82 12.44
CA ASP A 221 -0.71 -10.07 12.05
C ASP A 221 -1.40 -10.77 13.23
N GLU A 222 -0.80 -10.71 14.42
CA GLU A 222 -1.38 -11.21 15.67
C GLU A 222 -2.66 -10.45 16.03
N GLY A 223 -2.62 -9.12 15.98
CA GLY A 223 -3.78 -8.28 16.23
C GLY A 223 -4.92 -8.53 15.24
N TRP A 224 -4.60 -8.74 13.95
CA TRP A 224 -5.58 -9.16 12.95
C TRP A 224 -6.21 -10.50 13.33
N ALA A 225 -5.39 -11.52 13.61
CA ALA A 225 -5.85 -12.87 13.93
C ALA A 225 -6.71 -12.90 15.19
N HIS A 226 -6.32 -12.15 16.23
CA HIS A 226 -7.08 -12.01 17.47
C HIS A 226 -8.48 -11.44 17.23
N ARG A 227 -8.61 -10.40 16.39
CA ARG A 227 -9.91 -9.74 16.16
C ARG A 227 -10.81 -10.48 15.18
N HIS A 228 -10.26 -11.13 14.16
CA HIS A 228 -11.02 -11.74 13.07
C HIS A 228 -11.09 -13.28 13.15
N GLY A 229 -10.43 -13.89 14.13
CA GLY A 229 -10.41 -15.34 14.37
C GLY A 229 -9.64 -16.16 13.33
N THR A 230 -9.06 -15.51 12.32
CA THR A 230 -8.27 -16.15 11.26
C THR A 230 -7.05 -15.30 10.93
N PRO A 231 -5.88 -15.92 10.65
CA PRO A 231 -4.73 -15.19 10.15
C PRO A 231 -5.05 -14.45 8.84
N PRO A 232 -4.42 -13.31 8.60
CA PRO A 232 -4.65 -12.56 7.37
C PRO A 232 -4.13 -13.33 6.13
N ILE A 233 -4.82 -13.20 4.99
CA ILE A 233 -4.45 -13.92 3.75
C ILE A 233 -3.17 -13.32 3.16
N ASP A 234 -2.07 -14.07 3.18
CA ASP A 234 -0.77 -13.69 2.61
C ASP A 234 -0.89 -12.97 1.25
N ARG A 235 -0.38 -11.74 1.19
CA ARG A 235 -0.40 -10.83 0.05
C ARG A 235 0.41 -11.31 -1.14
N ASP A 236 1.45 -12.11 -0.91
CA ASP A 236 2.31 -12.63 -1.96
C ASP A 236 1.85 -14.02 -2.43
N ARG A 237 0.83 -14.60 -1.77
CA ARG A 237 0.23 -15.87 -2.17
C ARG A 237 -0.64 -15.70 -3.42
N TRP A 238 -0.36 -16.53 -4.42
CA TRP A 238 -1.18 -16.69 -5.62
C TRP A 238 -1.99 -17.98 -5.55
N VAL A 239 -3.19 -17.97 -6.10
CA VAL A 239 -4.08 -19.14 -6.17
C VAL A 239 -4.58 -19.35 -7.59
N VAL A 240 -4.71 -20.61 -7.99
CA VAL A 240 -5.29 -21.00 -9.28
C VAL A 240 -6.80 -20.89 -9.19
N ILE A 241 -7.41 -20.07 -10.06
CA ILE A 241 -8.88 -19.94 -10.12
C ILE A 241 -9.54 -20.82 -11.18
N ALA A 242 -8.78 -21.22 -12.19
CA ALA A 242 -9.21 -22.07 -13.30
C ALA A 242 -8.00 -22.78 -13.94
N SER A 243 -8.25 -23.96 -14.53
CA SER A 243 -7.32 -24.64 -15.43
C SER A 243 -8.04 -24.91 -16.76
N LEU A 244 -7.63 -24.24 -17.84
CA LEU A 244 -8.36 -24.20 -19.12
C LEU A 244 -7.43 -24.43 -20.32
N GLY A 245 -7.99 -24.72 -21.50
CA GLY A 245 -7.22 -24.73 -22.74
C GLY A 245 -6.58 -23.35 -23.01
N GLN A 246 -5.51 -23.29 -23.81
CA GLN A 246 -4.72 -22.06 -23.99
C GLN A 246 -5.57 -20.81 -24.25
N ARG A 247 -6.47 -20.89 -25.22
CA ARG A 247 -7.28 -19.75 -25.68
C ARG A 247 -8.25 -19.27 -24.59
N ASP A 248 -8.89 -20.19 -23.89
CA ASP A 248 -9.86 -19.86 -22.84
C ASP A 248 -9.17 -19.31 -21.60
N ALA A 249 -7.97 -19.81 -21.28
CA ALA A 249 -7.15 -19.29 -20.19
C ALA A 249 -6.68 -17.86 -20.45
N GLU A 250 -6.23 -17.54 -21.67
CA GLU A 250 -5.87 -16.18 -22.09
C GLU A 250 -7.08 -15.24 -22.04
N ALA A 251 -8.23 -15.68 -22.55
CA ALA A 251 -9.46 -14.89 -22.52
C ALA A 251 -9.94 -14.62 -21.09
N LEU A 252 -9.89 -15.61 -20.20
CA LEU A 252 -10.18 -15.42 -18.79
C LEU A 252 -9.17 -14.47 -18.13
N GLY A 253 -7.89 -14.62 -18.45
CA GLY A 253 -6.82 -13.74 -17.97
C GLY A 253 -7.12 -12.26 -18.25
N HIS A 254 -7.42 -11.92 -19.50
CA HIS A 254 -7.76 -10.55 -19.88
C HIS A 254 -9.04 -10.03 -19.20
N ARG A 255 -10.04 -10.89 -18.99
CA ARG A 255 -11.25 -10.51 -18.24
C ARG A 255 -10.93 -10.17 -16.78
N VAL A 256 -10.06 -10.95 -16.14
CA VAL A 256 -9.63 -10.73 -14.75
C VAL A 256 -8.81 -9.44 -14.64
N GLU A 257 -7.87 -9.20 -15.56
CA GLU A 257 -7.11 -7.96 -15.64
C GLU A 257 -8.01 -6.74 -15.85
N GLY A 258 -9.09 -6.87 -16.61
CA GLY A 258 -10.11 -5.83 -16.79
C GLY A 258 -10.83 -5.44 -15.50
N LEU A 259 -10.80 -6.28 -14.46
CA LEU A 259 -11.30 -5.97 -13.12
C LEU A 259 -10.25 -5.25 -12.24
N GLY A 260 -9.07 -4.96 -12.78
CA GLY A 260 -7.94 -4.39 -12.06
C GLY A 260 -7.18 -5.40 -11.20
N ILE A 261 -7.31 -6.71 -11.48
CA ILE A 261 -6.65 -7.78 -10.74
C ILE A 261 -5.45 -8.29 -11.54
N PRO A 262 -4.21 -8.21 -11.02
CA PRO A 262 -3.05 -8.84 -11.64
C PRO A 262 -3.29 -10.33 -11.87
N THR A 263 -2.97 -10.81 -13.07
CA THR A 263 -3.24 -12.20 -13.45
C THR A 263 -2.00 -12.82 -14.09
N LEU A 264 -1.76 -14.10 -13.80
CA LEU A 264 -0.73 -14.89 -14.46
C LEU A 264 -1.40 -16.08 -15.15
N VAL A 265 -1.01 -16.34 -16.40
CA VAL A 265 -1.43 -17.54 -17.14
C VAL A 265 -0.20 -18.39 -17.39
N LEU A 266 -0.12 -19.54 -16.73
CA LEU A 266 1.05 -20.42 -16.74
C LEU A 266 0.70 -21.80 -17.27
N ARG A 267 1.71 -22.56 -17.71
CA ARG A 267 1.53 -23.98 -18.01
C ARG A 267 1.17 -24.72 -16.72
N GLY A 268 0.01 -25.36 -16.68
CA GLY A 268 -0.41 -26.20 -15.56
C GLY A 268 0.06 -27.65 -15.72
N ASP A 269 -0.29 -28.46 -14.73
CA ASP A 269 0.05 -29.89 -14.68
C ASP A 269 -1.05 -30.81 -15.25
N LEU A 270 -2.26 -30.26 -15.48
CA LEU A 270 -3.41 -31.01 -15.96
C LEU A 270 -3.41 -31.14 -17.49
N ARG A 271 -4.06 -32.22 -17.98
CA ARG A 271 -4.26 -32.45 -19.41
C ARG A 271 -5.74 -32.58 -19.74
N ALA A 272 -6.15 -31.99 -20.85
CA ALA A 272 -7.46 -32.21 -21.45
C ALA A 272 -7.57 -33.64 -22.02
N PRO A 273 -8.80 -34.14 -22.27
CA PRO A 273 -9.04 -35.46 -22.87
C PRO A 273 -8.37 -35.67 -24.24
N ASP A 274 -8.13 -34.60 -24.99
CA ASP A 274 -7.42 -34.62 -26.28
C ASP A 274 -5.88 -34.60 -26.15
N GLY A 275 -5.37 -34.56 -24.92
CA GLY A 275 -3.94 -34.56 -24.59
C GLY A 275 -3.29 -33.18 -24.47
N GLU A 276 -4.04 -32.09 -24.73
CA GLU A 276 -3.54 -30.71 -24.54
C GLU A 276 -3.16 -30.46 -23.07
N THR A 277 -2.03 -29.81 -22.81
CA THR A 277 -1.69 -29.36 -21.45
C THR A 277 -2.47 -28.10 -21.12
N LEU A 278 -3.29 -28.14 -20.06
CA LEU A 278 -4.08 -26.99 -19.61
C LEU A 278 -3.18 -25.88 -19.05
N ARG A 279 -3.72 -24.67 -19.04
CA ARG A 279 -3.11 -23.47 -18.46
C ARG A 279 -3.82 -23.08 -17.18
N ASP A 280 -3.03 -22.84 -16.15
CA ASP A 280 -3.52 -22.36 -14.87
C ASP A 280 -3.62 -20.84 -14.93
N VAL A 281 -4.79 -20.32 -14.58
CA VAL A 281 -5.05 -18.89 -14.41
C VAL A 281 -4.92 -18.57 -12.93
N LEU A 282 -3.91 -17.79 -12.56
CA LEU A 282 -3.60 -17.44 -11.18
C LEU A 282 -3.95 -16.00 -10.87
N VAL A 283 -4.49 -15.77 -9.67
CA VAL A 283 -4.74 -14.44 -9.10
C VAL A 283 -4.17 -14.34 -7.69
N PRO A 284 -3.92 -13.13 -7.16
CA PRO A 284 -3.60 -12.95 -5.74
C PRO A 284 -4.69 -13.57 -4.85
N ALA A 285 -4.31 -14.31 -3.81
CA ALA A 285 -5.23 -15.04 -2.95
C ALA A 285 -6.33 -14.13 -2.36
N ARG A 286 -5.96 -12.91 -1.96
CA ARG A 286 -6.89 -11.88 -1.46
C ARG A 286 -7.98 -11.48 -2.48
N ALA A 287 -7.70 -11.64 -3.76
CA ALA A 287 -8.60 -11.30 -4.86
C ALA A 287 -9.48 -12.48 -5.31
N GLU A 288 -9.26 -13.69 -4.81
CA GLU A 288 -9.97 -14.89 -5.27
C GLU A 288 -11.49 -14.76 -5.12
N ALA A 289 -11.95 -14.45 -3.91
CA ALA A 289 -13.38 -14.34 -3.63
C ALA A 289 -14.05 -13.26 -4.50
N PHE A 290 -13.39 -12.10 -4.62
CA PHE A 290 -13.85 -11.00 -5.46
C PHE A 290 -13.89 -11.38 -6.95
N ALA A 291 -12.82 -12.01 -7.46
CA ALA A 291 -12.72 -12.46 -8.84
C ALA A 291 -13.83 -13.48 -9.16
N ARG A 292 -13.98 -14.53 -8.34
CA ARG A 292 -15.02 -15.56 -8.54
C ARG A 292 -16.42 -14.96 -8.56
N ARG A 293 -16.73 -14.05 -7.62
CA ARG A 293 -18.05 -13.39 -7.56
C ARG A 293 -18.34 -12.55 -8.81
N ARG A 294 -17.34 -11.86 -9.35
CA ARG A 294 -17.49 -10.99 -10.55
C ARG A 294 -17.50 -11.76 -11.86
N LEU A 295 -16.79 -12.89 -11.92
CA LEU A 295 -16.67 -13.70 -13.14
C LEU A 295 -17.82 -14.71 -13.29
N GLY A 296 -18.52 -15.05 -12.20
CA GLY A 296 -19.56 -16.09 -12.17
C GLY A 296 -18.97 -17.48 -11.98
N GLU A 297 -19.63 -18.51 -12.51
CA GLU A 297 -19.08 -19.87 -12.52
C GLU A 297 -17.83 -19.92 -13.40
N VAL A 298 -16.67 -20.00 -12.74
CA VAL A 298 -15.40 -20.32 -13.36
C VAL A 298 -15.19 -21.82 -13.20
N PRO A 299 -14.93 -22.59 -14.29
CA PRO A 299 -14.70 -24.03 -14.18
C PRO A 299 -13.61 -24.30 -13.14
N ALA A 300 -13.99 -25.03 -12.09
CA ALA A 300 -13.04 -25.42 -11.06
C ALA A 300 -12.00 -26.38 -11.68
N ARG A 301 -10.83 -26.39 -11.03
CA ARG A 301 -9.74 -27.31 -11.34
C ARG A 301 -10.17 -28.78 -11.25
#